data_AF-A0A9E5YQX1-F1
#
_entry.id   AF-A0A9E5YQX1-F1
#
_cell.length_a   1.000
_cell.length_b   1.000
_cell.length_c   1.000
_cell.angle_alpha   90.00
_cell.angle_beta   90.00
_cell.angle_gamma   90.00
#
_symmetry.space_group_name_H-M   'P 1'
#
loop_
_entity.id
_entity.type
_entity.pdbx_description
1 polymer ?
#
loop_
_entity_poly.entity_id
_entity_poly.type
_entity_poly.pdbx_seq_one_letter_code
_entity_poly.pdbx_strand_id
1 'polypeptide(L)'
;MNNVSNRKETETKKNEQFEELGIIKPLLKAIIEKKYTEPTSIQVKAIPLILKRNDVLGCAQTGTGKTAAFAIPILQHLFHERKGKSISRKIRSLVITPTRELAIQIAESFTVYGKFTGIQNTVIFGGVKQKAQTDALRKGVDVLVATPGRLLDLMNQGFIRLNDVEYFVLDEADRMLDMGFIHDIRKIIAKLPVKRQSLFFSATMPKNIIELSRKILRNPTKVEVSPSSPTVEITQQYLYYTNKASKKDLLFHILQNPKIVHVLLFSRTKHGADRIVRNLKKQKIKSATIHGNKTQNQRQKALMQFKAGEIRVLVATDIAARGIDIIKLKYVINYDIPNIAETYVHRIGRTGRAGEEGNAISICEPEENAYIKDIEKLIRRKIEVVEENPFPQTEKPMTANEKKDLEKEKQQRKKEFFAAKKKKEDRLKAFKLSRKNK
;
A
#
# COMPACT_ATOMS: atom_id res chain seq x y z
N MET A 1 13.66 44.40 -6.16
CA MET A 1 12.21 44.32 -6.44
C MET A 1 11.84 43.26 -7.49
N ASN A 2 12.75 42.81 -8.37
CA ASN A 2 12.42 41.87 -9.46
C ASN A 2 12.14 40.40 -9.05
N ASN A 3 12.61 39.94 -7.88
CA ASN A 3 12.40 38.55 -7.43
C ASN A 3 11.02 38.28 -6.79
N VAL A 4 10.29 39.33 -6.37
CA VAL A 4 8.97 39.18 -5.76
C VAL A 4 7.87 39.15 -6.82
N SER A 5 8.01 39.93 -7.90
CA SER A 5 7.06 39.93 -9.03
C SER A 5 7.11 38.61 -9.82
N ASN A 6 8.31 38.07 -10.10
CA ASN A 6 8.44 36.80 -10.81
C ASN A 6 7.86 35.60 -10.04
N ARG A 7 7.98 35.59 -8.69
CA ARG A 7 7.36 34.55 -7.84
C ARG A 7 5.85 34.65 -7.85
N LYS A 8 5.29 35.85 -7.74
CA LYS A 8 3.84 36.07 -7.82
C LYS A 8 3.29 35.62 -9.17
N GLU A 9 3.91 35.98 -10.29
CA GLU A 9 3.46 35.54 -11.63
C GLU A 9 3.50 34.01 -11.80
N THR A 10 4.54 33.33 -11.31
CA THR A 10 4.57 31.85 -11.35
C THR A 10 3.55 31.19 -10.43
N GLU A 11 3.23 31.76 -9.26
CA GLU A 11 2.18 31.24 -8.37
C GLU A 11 0.76 31.49 -8.95
N THR A 12 0.55 32.62 -9.64
CA THR A 12 -0.71 32.92 -10.32
C THR A 12 -0.95 31.96 -11.49
N LYS A 13 0.04 31.72 -12.36
CA LYS A 13 -0.05 30.74 -13.47
C LYS A 13 -0.29 29.29 -13.01
N LYS A 14 0.23 28.92 -11.83
CA LYS A 14 0.05 27.56 -11.26
C LYS A 14 -1.38 27.31 -10.77
N ASN A 15 -2.05 28.36 -10.26
CA ASN A 15 -3.44 28.27 -9.86
C ASN A 15 -4.38 28.20 -11.08
N GLU A 16 -4.03 28.87 -12.18
CA GLU A 16 -4.79 28.85 -13.44
C GLU A 16 -4.97 27.42 -13.98
N GLN A 17 -3.96 26.55 -13.87
CA GLN A 17 -4.05 25.17 -14.39
C GLN A 17 -5.09 24.29 -13.69
N PHE A 18 -5.30 24.45 -12.37
CA PHE A 18 -6.38 23.73 -11.68
C PHE A 18 -7.74 24.39 -11.94
N GLU A 19 -7.78 25.70 -12.13
CA GLU A 19 -8.98 26.44 -12.51
C GLU A 19 -9.51 26.01 -13.89
N GLU A 20 -8.61 25.79 -14.86
CA GLU A 20 -8.91 25.29 -16.21
C GLU A 20 -9.60 23.91 -16.20
N LEU A 21 -9.40 23.11 -15.14
CA LEU A 21 -10.10 21.82 -14.97
C LEU A 21 -11.55 21.98 -14.51
N GLY A 22 -12.05 23.21 -14.34
CA GLY A 22 -13.42 23.49 -13.91
C GLY A 22 -13.66 23.22 -12.42
N ILE A 23 -12.62 23.33 -11.59
CA ILE A 23 -12.71 23.07 -10.15
C ILE A 23 -13.30 24.30 -9.43
N ILE A 24 -14.23 24.09 -8.50
CA ILE A 24 -14.87 25.17 -7.75
C ILE A 24 -13.96 25.84 -6.71
N LYS A 25 -14.22 27.12 -6.44
CA LYS A 25 -13.46 27.96 -5.48
C LYS A 25 -13.20 27.30 -4.11
N PRO A 26 -14.17 26.64 -3.44
CA PRO A 26 -13.91 25.97 -2.16
C PRO A 26 -12.85 24.87 -2.24
N LEU A 27 -12.82 24.11 -3.35
CA LEU A 27 -11.86 23.03 -3.55
C LEU A 27 -10.49 23.59 -3.97
N LEU A 28 -10.46 24.60 -4.85
CA LEU A 28 -9.23 25.31 -5.22
C LEU A 28 -8.51 25.87 -3.99
N LYS A 29 -9.26 26.49 -3.07
CA LYS A 29 -8.70 26.99 -1.80
C LYS A 29 -7.99 25.90 -1.01
N ALA A 30 -8.58 24.69 -0.94
CA ALA A 30 -7.95 23.56 -0.26
C ALA A 30 -6.72 23.01 -1.00
N ILE A 31 -6.73 23.00 -2.34
CA ILE A 31 -5.60 22.60 -3.18
C ILE A 31 -4.41 23.55 -3.00
N ILE A 32 -4.67 24.86 -2.96
CA ILE A 32 -3.67 25.91 -2.72
C ILE A 32 -3.05 25.75 -1.33
N GLU A 33 -3.85 25.51 -0.28
CA GLU A 33 -3.33 25.25 1.08
C GLU A 33 -2.44 24.00 1.14
N LYS A 34 -2.69 23.01 0.28
CA LYS A 34 -1.84 21.82 0.13
C LYS A 34 -0.55 22.09 -0.64
N LYS A 35 -0.37 23.30 -1.16
CA LYS A 35 0.79 23.73 -1.96
C LYS A 35 0.96 22.87 -3.21
N TYR A 36 -0.15 22.40 -3.78
CA TYR A 36 -0.12 21.74 -5.08
C TYR A 36 -0.01 22.78 -6.16
N THR A 37 1.03 22.64 -6.99
CA THR A 37 1.37 23.64 -7.99
C THR A 37 0.77 23.31 -9.36
N GLU A 38 0.72 22.03 -9.72
CA GLU A 38 0.27 21.60 -11.06
C GLU A 38 -0.52 20.30 -10.94
N PRO A 39 -1.59 20.12 -11.74
CA PRO A 39 -2.32 18.87 -11.78
C PRO A 39 -1.47 17.77 -12.42
N THR A 40 -1.51 16.56 -11.84
CA THR A 40 -0.79 15.42 -12.43
C THR A 40 -1.46 14.95 -13.73
N SER A 41 -0.74 14.21 -14.58
CA SER A 41 -1.29 13.74 -15.87
C SER A 41 -2.58 12.92 -15.74
N ILE A 42 -2.74 12.17 -14.64
CA ILE A 42 -4.00 11.45 -14.37
C ILE A 42 -5.12 12.39 -13.94
N GLN A 43 -4.81 13.48 -13.23
CA GLN A 43 -5.78 14.50 -12.83
C GLN A 43 -6.29 15.28 -14.04
N VAL A 44 -5.39 15.75 -14.90
CA VAL A 44 -5.74 16.49 -16.14
C VAL A 44 -6.69 15.67 -17.02
N LYS A 45 -6.41 14.36 -17.19
CA LYS A 45 -7.24 13.49 -18.03
C LYS A 45 -8.54 13.05 -17.35
N ALA A 46 -8.50 12.71 -16.06
CA ALA A 46 -9.65 12.09 -15.40
C ALA A 46 -10.65 13.10 -14.82
N ILE A 47 -10.19 14.23 -14.24
CA ILE A 47 -11.09 15.18 -13.56
C ILE A 47 -12.20 15.69 -14.51
N PRO A 48 -11.92 16.15 -15.74
CA PRO A 48 -12.98 16.64 -16.64
C PRO A 48 -13.99 15.54 -17.01
N LEU A 49 -13.53 14.30 -17.19
CA LEU A 49 -14.40 13.15 -17.50
C LEU A 49 -15.33 12.82 -16.33
N ILE A 50 -14.77 12.83 -15.11
CA ILE A 50 -15.55 12.52 -13.91
C ILE A 50 -16.55 13.64 -13.64
N LEU A 51 -16.18 14.92 -13.82
CA LEU A 51 -17.11 16.04 -13.72
C LEU A 51 -18.29 15.94 -14.69
N LYS A 52 -18.07 15.39 -15.90
CA LYS A 52 -19.11 15.08 -16.90
C LYS A 52 -19.94 13.83 -16.58
N ARG A 53 -19.73 13.22 -15.41
CA ARG A 53 -20.40 11.99 -14.94
C ARG A 53 -20.10 10.72 -15.75
N ASN A 54 -19.01 10.70 -16.50
CA ASN A 54 -18.58 9.49 -17.20
C ASN A 54 -18.01 8.46 -16.21
N ASP A 55 -18.26 7.19 -16.45
CA ASP A 55 -17.51 6.12 -15.81
C ASP A 55 -16.06 6.15 -16.31
N VAL A 56 -15.10 5.90 -15.41
CA VAL A 56 -13.67 5.96 -15.74
C VAL A 56 -12.98 4.66 -15.36
N LEU A 57 -12.23 4.12 -16.33
CA LEU A 57 -11.24 3.08 -16.10
C LEU A 57 -9.85 3.71 -16.09
N GLY A 58 -9.33 4.01 -14.90
CA GLY A 58 -8.02 4.61 -14.71
C GLY A 58 -6.92 3.57 -14.52
N CYS A 59 -5.99 3.48 -15.47
CA CYS A 59 -4.78 2.67 -15.34
C CYS A 59 -3.60 3.59 -14.99
N ALA A 60 -3.20 3.60 -13.72
CA ALA A 60 -2.06 4.38 -13.25
C ALA A 60 -1.48 3.80 -11.95
N GLN A 61 -0.15 3.93 -11.79
CA GLN A 61 0.55 3.45 -10.60
C GLN A 61 0.22 4.28 -9.34
N THR A 62 0.48 3.74 -8.15
CA THR A 62 0.35 4.47 -6.88
C THR A 62 1.28 5.68 -6.87
N GLY A 63 0.82 6.81 -6.31
CA GLY A 63 1.63 8.04 -6.23
C GLY A 63 1.53 8.96 -7.45
N THR A 64 0.74 8.58 -8.47
CA THR A 64 0.44 9.44 -9.63
C THR A 64 -0.64 10.49 -9.36
N GLY A 65 -1.20 10.54 -8.14
CA GLY A 65 -2.27 11.49 -7.79
C GLY A 65 -3.69 11.02 -8.05
N LYS A 66 -3.91 9.70 -8.23
CA LYS A 66 -5.23 9.06 -8.42
C LYS A 66 -6.28 9.52 -7.41
N THR A 67 -5.90 9.60 -6.13
CA THR A 67 -6.83 9.99 -5.07
C THR A 67 -7.45 11.36 -5.30
N ALA A 68 -6.65 12.37 -5.66
CA ALA A 68 -7.17 13.69 -5.98
C ALA A 68 -8.01 13.66 -7.27
N ALA A 69 -7.60 12.85 -8.26
CA ALA A 69 -8.28 12.74 -9.54
C ALA A 69 -9.74 12.29 -9.41
N PHE A 70 -10.08 11.42 -8.45
CA PHE A 70 -11.48 11.07 -8.16
C PHE A 70 -12.11 11.84 -7.00
N ALA A 71 -11.35 12.22 -5.97
CA ALA A 71 -11.92 12.85 -4.78
C ALA A 71 -12.43 14.27 -5.08
N ILE A 72 -11.67 15.07 -5.83
CA ILE A 72 -12.03 16.45 -6.20
C ILE A 72 -13.37 16.51 -6.94
N PRO A 73 -13.57 15.80 -8.07
CA PRO A 73 -14.83 15.90 -8.80
C PRO A 73 -16.02 15.32 -8.02
N ILE A 74 -15.83 14.26 -7.23
CA ILE A 74 -16.87 13.72 -6.34
C ILE A 74 -17.29 14.78 -5.31
N LEU A 75 -16.33 15.41 -4.63
CA LEU A 75 -16.62 16.48 -3.66
C LEU A 75 -17.35 17.65 -4.33
N GLN A 76 -16.98 18.00 -5.56
CA GLN A 76 -17.64 19.07 -6.31
C GLN A 76 -19.11 18.75 -6.59
N HIS A 77 -19.41 17.55 -7.09
CA HIS A 77 -20.80 17.14 -7.33
C HIS A 77 -21.61 17.15 -6.03
N LEU A 78 -21.09 16.54 -4.97
CA LEU A 78 -21.74 16.51 -3.66
C LEU A 78 -22.00 17.91 -3.11
N PHE A 79 -21.07 18.86 -3.32
CA PHE A 79 -21.22 20.25 -2.91
C PHE A 79 -22.35 20.96 -3.66
N HIS A 80 -22.43 20.79 -4.99
CA HIS A 80 -23.49 21.39 -5.80
C HIS A 80 -24.87 20.84 -5.46
N GLU A 81 -24.98 19.54 -5.26
CA GLU A 81 -26.25 18.85 -4.99
C GLU A 81 -26.79 19.10 -3.58
N ARG A 82 -25.94 19.57 -2.66
CA ARG A 82 -26.32 19.92 -1.29
C ARG A 82 -27.07 21.26 -1.19
N LYS A 83 -26.88 22.18 -2.14
CA LYS A 83 -27.56 23.49 -2.10
C LYS A 83 -29.08 23.30 -2.14
N GLY A 84 -29.75 23.61 -1.02
CA GLY A 84 -31.22 23.65 -0.92
C GLY A 84 -31.91 22.45 -0.30
N LYS A 85 -31.20 21.47 0.29
CA LYS A 85 -31.84 20.27 0.86
C LYS A 85 -31.41 20.02 2.32
N SER A 86 -32.37 20.17 3.25
CA SER A 86 -32.25 19.66 4.63
C SER A 86 -32.49 18.15 4.63
N ILE A 87 -31.48 17.38 4.27
CA ILE A 87 -31.56 15.92 4.22
C ILE A 87 -30.65 15.33 5.29
N SER A 88 -31.15 14.33 6.02
CA SER A 88 -30.32 13.48 6.88
C SER A 88 -29.15 12.95 6.05
N ARG A 89 -27.90 13.19 6.48
CA ARG A 89 -26.73 12.79 5.69
C ARG A 89 -26.77 11.28 5.39
N LYS A 90 -26.66 10.95 4.11
CA LYS A 90 -26.67 9.59 3.55
C LYS A 90 -25.34 9.34 2.85
N ILE A 91 -24.91 8.08 2.81
CA ILE A 91 -23.70 7.67 2.10
C ILE A 91 -23.97 7.77 0.59
N ARG A 92 -23.50 8.85 -0.03
CA ARG A 92 -23.66 9.12 -1.47
C ARG A 92 -22.42 8.73 -2.27
N SER A 93 -21.26 8.69 -1.64
CA SER A 93 -20.01 8.20 -2.25
C SER A 93 -19.42 7.05 -1.44
N LEU A 94 -19.08 5.96 -2.13
CA LEU A 94 -18.41 4.79 -1.55
C LEU A 94 -17.08 4.56 -2.25
N VAL A 95 -16.00 4.54 -1.47
CA VAL A 95 -14.65 4.20 -1.95
C VAL A 95 -14.19 2.90 -1.30
N ILE A 96 -13.89 1.90 -2.12
CA ILE A 96 -13.37 0.60 -1.68
C ILE A 96 -11.88 0.50 -2.03
N THR A 97 -11.09 0.09 -1.05
CA THR A 97 -9.64 0.00 -1.17
C THR A 97 -9.08 -1.20 -0.39
N PRO A 98 -7.97 -1.84 -0.82
CA PRO A 98 -7.52 -3.11 -0.25
C PRO A 98 -7.07 -3.06 1.21
N THR A 99 -6.49 -1.94 1.64
CA THR A 99 -5.76 -1.89 2.92
C THR A 99 -6.27 -0.78 3.81
N ARG A 100 -6.04 -0.96 5.12
CA ARG A 100 -6.44 0.02 6.14
C ARG A 100 -5.66 1.30 6.00
N GLU A 101 -4.37 1.17 5.71
CA GLU A 101 -3.44 2.28 5.53
C GLU A 101 -3.88 3.16 4.35
N LEU A 102 -4.23 2.56 3.21
CA LEU A 102 -4.73 3.29 2.05
C LEU A 102 -6.12 3.89 2.28
N ALA A 103 -7.01 3.19 2.99
CA ALA A 103 -8.31 3.72 3.37
C ALA A 103 -8.19 5.01 4.20
N ILE A 104 -7.28 5.03 5.17
CA ILE A 104 -7.02 6.22 5.99
C ILE A 104 -6.51 7.37 5.11
N GLN A 105 -5.53 7.12 4.24
CA GLN A 105 -4.97 8.16 3.36
C GLN A 105 -6.01 8.75 2.40
N ILE A 106 -6.88 7.91 1.85
CA ILE A 106 -7.95 8.38 0.97
C ILE A 106 -8.95 9.23 1.78
N ALA A 107 -9.35 8.80 2.98
CA ALA A 107 -10.24 9.59 3.84
C ALA A 107 -9.63 10.91 4.30
N GLU A 108 -8.34 10.92 4.64
CA GLU A 108 -7.57 12.15 4.92
C GLU A 108 -7.56 13.08 3.70
N SER A 109 -7.43 12.53 2.48
CA SER A 109 -7.50 13.30 1.25
C SER A 109 -8.89 13.93 1.04
N PHE A 110 -9.97 13.18 1.26
CA PHE A 110 -11.34 13.74 1.23
C PHE A 110 -11.53 14.84 2.27
N THR A 111 -11.01 14.65 3.48
CA THR A 111 -11.07 15.65 4.57
C THR A 111 -10.32 16.92 4.18
N VAL A 112 -9.13 16.76 3.59
CA VAL A 112 -8.28 17.86 3.14
C VAL A 112 -8.95 18.65 2.02
N TYR A 113 -9.32 18.01 0.92
CA TYR A 113 -9.90 18.71 -0.23
C TYR A 113 -11.30 19.24 0.11
N GLY A 114 -12.05 18.51 0.93
CA GLY A 114 -13.40 18.87 1.36
C GLY A 114 -13.48 19.95 2.43
N LYS A 115 -12.35 20.46 2.96
CA LYS A 115 -12.28 21.39 4.11
C LYS A 115 -13.28 22.56 4.04
N PHE A 116 -13.50 23.12 2.85
CA PHE A 116 -14.39 24.29 2.65
C PHE A 116 -15.76 23.94 2.04
N THR A 117 -16.12 22.67 1.98
CA THR A 117 -17.38 22.20 1.35
C THR A 117 -18.47 21.81 2.35
N GLY A 118 -18.08 21.60 3.62
CA GLY A 118 -18.96 21.06 4.67
C GLY A 118 -19.29 19.57 4.53
N ILE A 119 -18.79 18.90 3.49
CA ILE A 119 -18.99 17.45 3.24
C ILE A 119 -18.32 16.65 4.34
N GLN A 120 -19.05 15.68 4.89
CA GLN A 120 -18.56 14.78 5.93
C GLN A 120 -18.12 13.45 5.33
N ASN A 121 -16.94 12.97 5.74
CA ASN A 121 -16.44 11.67 5.35
C ASN A 121 -16.05 10.84 6.58
N THR A 122 -16.05 9.53 6.44
CA THR A 122 -15.50 8.63 7.44
C THR A 122 -14.79 7.44 6.78
N VAL A 123 -13.99 6.74 7.58
CA VAL A 123 -13.24 5.57 7.16
C VAL A 123 -13.55 4.37 8.04
N ILE A 124 -13.80 3.23 7.42
CA ILE A 124 -14.04 1.97 8.13
C ILE A 124 -13.08 0.87 7.68
N PHE A 125 -12.53 0.15 8.65
CA PHE A 125 -11.65 -1.00 8.40
C PHE A 125 -11.58 -1.94 9.60
N GLY A 126 -11.21 -3.20 9.34
CA GLY A 126 -11.10 -4.25 10.36
C GLY A 126 -9.95 -4.06 11.36
N GLY A 127 -9.89 -4.92 12.38
CA GLY A 127 -8.75 -4.99 13.33
C GLY A 127 -8.62 -3.81 14.30
N VAL A 128 -9.66 -2.99 14.42
CA VAL A 128 -9.85 -1.98 15.48
C VAL A 128 -11.26 -2.10 16.04
N LYS A 129 -11.48 -1.55 17.25
CA LYS A 129 -12.78 -1.53 17.91
C LYS A 129 -13.83 -0.90 17.00
N GLN A 130 -14.98 -1.56 16.86
CA GLN A 130 -16.05 -1.16 15.96
C GLN A 130 -16.75 0.15 16.39
N LYS A 131 -16.90 0.38 17.70
CA LYS A 131 -17.75 1.45 18.27
C LYS A 131 -17.49 2.83 17.66
N ALA A 132 -16.23 3.24 17.52
CA ALA A 132 -15.89 4.54 16.92
C ALA A 132 -16.38 4.69 15.46
N GLN A 133 -16.36 3.60 14.69
CA GLN A 133 -16.84 3.59 13.30
C GLN A 133 -18.37 3.67 13.24
N THR A 134 -19.07 2.92 14.10
CA THR A 134 -20.54 2.98 14.17
C THR A 134 -21.05 4.31 14.69
N ASP A 135 -20.36 4.93 15.65
CA ASP A 135 -20.71 6.25 16.18
C ASP A 135 -20.52 7.35 15.13
N ALA A 136 -19.47 7.25 14.29
CA ALA A 136 -19.28 8.15 13.16
C ALA A 136 -20.38 7.98 12.10
N LEU A 137 -20.75 6.75 11.75
CA LEU A 137 -21.83 6.47 10.80
C LEU A 137 -23.19 7.01 11.29
N ARG A 138 -23.49 6.87 12.58
CA ARG A 138 -24.73 7.38 13.20
C ARG A 138 -24.86 8.90 13.12
N LYS A 139 -23.76 9.65 13.15
CA LYS A 139 -23.76 11.12 12.97
C LYS A 139 -24.10 11.54 11.53
N GLY A 140 -24.09 10.59 10.60
CA GLY A 140 -24.36 10.79 9.19
C GLY A 140 -23.11 11.25 8.42
N VAL A 141 -22.85 10.60 7.28
CA VAL A 141 -21.66 10.80 6.45
C VAL A 141 -22.06 10.82 4.98
N ASP A 142 -21.39 11.67 4.19
CA ASP A 142 -21.64 11.80 2.75
C ASP A 142 -20.73 10.87 1.93
N VAL A 143 -19.46 10.73 2.37
CA VAL A 143 -18.44 9.87 1.75
C VAL A 143 -17.99 8.79 2.73
N LEU A 144 -18.04 7.54 2.32
CA LEU A 144 -17.55 6.40 3.07
C LEU A 144 -16.35 5.78 2.36
N VAL A 145 -15.20 5.74 3.03
CA VAL A 145 -14.02 4.99 2.57
C VAL A 145 -13.92 3.70 3.38
N ALA A 146 -13.78 2.55 2.71
CA ALA A 146 -13.88 1.26 3.39
C ALA A 146 -12.92 0.19 2.85
N THR A 147 -12.51 -0.72 3.73
CA THR A 147 -11.99 -2.03 3.30
C THR A 147 -13.12 -3.06 3.16
N PRO A 148 -13.07 -3.99 2.18
CA PRO A 148 -14.21 -4.85 1.83
C PRO A 148 -14.82 -5.61 3.02
N GLY A 149 -13.97 -6.30 3.79
CA GLY A 149 -14.45 -7.13 4.89
C GLY A 149 -15.18 -6.36 6.00
N ARG A 150 -14.70 -5.17 6.39
CA ARG A 150 -15.37 -4.36 7.42
C ARG A 150 -16.66 -3.73 6.89
N LEU A 151 -16.71 -3.36 5.61
CA LEU A 151 -17.95 -2.88 5.02
C LEU A 151 -19.05 -3.94 5.07
N LEU A 152 -18.74 -5.16 4.61
CA LEU A 152 -19.70 -6.26 4.62
C LEU A 152 -20.16 -6.61 6.04
N ASP A 153 -19.25 -6.64 7.01
CA ASP A 153 -19.57 -6.87 8.42
C ASP A 153 -20.60 -5.85 8.94
N LEU A 154 -20.35 -4.55 8.74
CA LEU A 154 -21.27 -3.49 9.17
C LEU A 154 -22.57 -3.44 8.38
N MET A 155 -22.57 -3.87 7.12
CA MET A 155 -23.80 -4.05 6.33
C MET A 155 -24.65 -5.19 6.88
N ASN A 156 -24.04 -6.33 7.19
CA ASN A 156 -24.74 -7.50 7.74
C ASN A 156 -25.35 -7.21 9.11
N GLN A 157 -24.68 -6.39 9.91
CA GLN A 157 -25.19 -5.91 11.20
C GLN A 157 -26.25 -4.79 11.08
N GLY A 158 -26.53 -4.30 9.87
CA GLY A 158 -27.54 -3.26 9.63
C GLY A 158 -27.10 -1.82 9.90
N PHE A 159 -25.81 -1.57 10.17
CA PHE A 159 -25.28 -0.22 10.39
C PHE A 159 -25.13 0.61 9.11
N ILE A 160 -25.04 -0.06 7.96
CA ILE A 160 -24.78 0.57 6.66
C ILE A 160 -25.82 0.12 5.63
N ARG A 161 -26.36 1.09 4.89
CA ARG A 161 -27.18 0.88 3.70
C ARG A 161 -26.54 1.62 2.54
N LEU A 162 -26.51 1.02 1.35
CA LEU A 162 -25.83 1.56 0.17
C LEU A 162 -26.81 2.11 -0.89
N ASN A 163 -28.10 2.17 -0.57
CA ASN A 163 -29.16 2.47 -1.54
C ASN A 163 -29.07 3.88 -2.14
N ASP A 164 -28.42 4.80 -1.44
CA ASP A 164 -28.26 6.20 -1.84
C ASP A 164 -26.89 6.48 -2.49
N VAL A 165 -26.08 5.44 -2.76
CA VAL A 165 -24.75 5.60 -3.38
C VAL A 165 -24.88 5.99 -4.84
N GLU A 166 -24.37 7.17 -5.16
CA GLU A 166 -24.34 7.74 -6.52
C GLU A 166 -22.95 7.65 -7.14
N TYR A 167 -21.89 7.63 -6.31
CA TYR A 167 -20.50 7.54 -6.75
C TYR A 167 -19.85 6.32 -6.12
N PHE A 168 -19.37 5.39 -6.95
CA PHE A 168 -18.64 4.21 -6.51
C PHE A 168 -17.22 4.23 -7.04
N VAL A 169 -16.24 4.07 -6.16
CA VAL A 169 -14.83 4.00 -6.52
C VAL A 169 -14.25 2.67 -6.05
N LEU A 170 -13.59 1.95 -6.95
CA LEU A 170 -12.77 0.80 -6.63
C LEU A 170 -11.30 1.15 -6.91
N ASP A 171 -10.50 1.35 -5.86
CA ASP A 171 -9.09 1.74 -5.97
C ASP A 171 -8.14 0.59 -5.61
N GLU A 172 -7.04 0.48 -6.36
CA GLU A 172 -6.07 -0.62 -6.32
C GLU A 172 -6.74 -2.01 -6.45
N ALA A 173 -7.55 -2.14 -7.51
CA ALA A 173 -8.33 -3.35 -7.78
C ALA A 173 -7.46 -4.62 -7.96
N ASP A 174 -6.36 -4.52 -8.70
CA ASP A 174 -5.35 -5.59 -8.82
C ASP A 174 -4.90 -6.13 -7.46
N ARG A 175 -4.57 -5.23 -6.53
CA ARG A 175 -4.17 -5.62 -5.17
C ARG A 175 -5.29 -6.26 -4.38
N MET A 176 -6.53 -5.83 -4.57
CA MET A 176 -7.67 -6.48 -3.90
C MET A 176 -7.85 -7.92 -4.37
N LEU A 177 -7.59 -8.21 -5.64
CA LEU A 177 -7.64 -9.57 -6.16
C LEU A 177 -6.50 -10.42 -5.61
N ASP A 178 -5.27 -9.89 -5.54
CA ASP A 178 -4.13 -10.57 -4.93
C ASP A 178 -4.37 -10.94 -3.45
N MET A 179 -5.22 -10.15 -2.76
CA MET A 179 -5.60 -10.37 -1.37
C MET A 179 -6.83 -11.29 -1.20
N GLY A 180 -7.41 -11.76 -2.30
CA GLY A 180 -8.58 -12.65 -2.28
C GLY A 180 -9.92 -11.95 -2.02
N PHE A 181 -9.98 -10.61 -2.10
CA PHE A 181 -11.22 -9.86 -1.84
C PHE A 181 -12.23 -9.90 -2.99
N ILE A 182 -11.98 -10.66 -4.05
CA ILE A 182 -12.86 -10.72 -5.22
C ILE A 182 -14.30 -11.11 -4.86
N HIS A 183 -14.49 -12.07 -3.94
CA HIS A 183 -15.82 -12.49 -3.50
C HIS A 183 -16.53 -11.40 -2.70
N ASP A 184 -15.80 -10.72 -1.81
CA ASP A 184 -16.34 -9.63 -1.00
C ASP A 184 -16.76 -8.45 -1.88
N ILE A 185 -15.92 -8.09 -2.86
CA ILE A 185 -16.23 -7.02 -3.82
C ILE A 185 -17.50 -7.35 -4.62
N ARG A 186 -17.64 -8.60 -5.09
CA ARG A 186 -18.87 -9.03 -5.80
C ARG A 186 -20.12 -8.89 -4.94
N LYS A 187 -20.05 -9.23 -3.64
CA LYS A 187 -21.16 -9.05 -2.70
C LYS A 187 -21.51 -7.56 -2.51
N ILE A 188 -20.50 -6.70 -2.41
CA ILE A 188 -20.70 -5.25 -2.29
C ILE A 188 -21.38 -4.70 -3.55
N ILE A 189 -20.88 -5.05 -4.74
CA ILE A 189 -21.44 -4.58 -6.02
C ILE A 189 -22.92 -4.97 -6.17
N ALA A 190 -23.29 -6.18 -5.75
CA ALA A 190 -24.67 -6.65 -5.80
C ALA A 190 -25.65 -5.84 -4.90
N LYS A 191 -25.12 -5.06 -3.94
CA LYS A 191 -25.91 -4.19 -3.05
C LYS A 191 -25.88 -2.73 -3.48
N LEU A 192 -25.12 -2.37 -4.52
CA LEU A 192 -25.05 -1.00 -5.03
C LEU A 192 -26.22 -0.69 -5.96
N PRO A 193 -26.66 0.58 -6.01
CA PRO A 193 -27.64 1.03 -6.98
C PRO A 193 -27.19 0.78 -8.42
N VAL A 194 -28.14 0.42 -9.27
CA VAL A 194 -27.93 0.17 -10.70
C VAL A 194 -27.49 1.45 -11.41
N LYS A 195 -28.15 2.58 -11.12
CA LYS A 195 -27.81 3.91 -11.65
C LYS A 195 -26.85 4.60 -10.69
N ARG A 196 -25.57 4.66 -11.06
CA ARG A 196 -24.48 5.34 -10.34
C ARG A 196 -23.35 5.63 -11.31
N GLN A 197 -22.48 6.59 -10.99
CA GLN A 197 -21.19 6.74 -11.63
C GLN A 197 -20.18 5.80 -10.95
N SER A 198 -19.45 5.02 -11.73
CA SER A 198 -18.44 4.08 -11.24
C SER A 198 -17.05 4.45 -11.76
N LEU A 199 -16.08 4.47 -10.87
CA LEU A 199 -14.68 4.75 -11.16
C LEU A 199 -13.83 3.54 -10.73
N PHE A 200 -13.00 3.03 -11.63
CA PHE A 200 -12.17 1.87 -11.40
C PHE A 200 -10.71 2.24 -11.61
N PHE A 201 -9.90 2.09 -10.57
CA PHE A 201 -8.47 2.40 -10.62
C PHE A 201 -7.62 1.17 -10.31
N SER A 202 -6.68 0.87 -11.20
CA SER A 202 -5.75 -0.25 -11.07
C SER A 202 -4.38 0.14 -11.60
N ALA A 203 -3.31 -0.50 -11.09
CA ALA A 203 -1.98 -0.30 -11.67
C ALA A 203 -1.73 -1.26 -12.85
N THR A 204 -2.36 -2.43 -12.80
CA THR A 204 -2.27 -3.47 -13.82
C THR A 204 -3.65 -3.89 -14.31
N MET A 205 -3.72 -4.45 -15.53
CA MET A 205 -4.97 -4.90 -16.16
C MET A 205 -4.90 -6.36 -16.65
N PRO A 206 -4.62 -7.35 -15.77
CA PRO A 206 -4.76 -8.76 -16.13
C PRO A 206 -6.23 -9.11 -16.49
N LYS A 207 -6.44 -10.25 -17.16
CA LYS A 207 -7.76 -10.69 -17.67
C LYS A 207 -8.86 -10.63 -16.60
N ASN A 208 -8.58 -11.12 -15.40
CA ASN A 208 -9.50 -11.10 -14.25
C ASN A 208 -9.88 -9.68 -13.79
N ILE A 209 -8.97 -8.71 -13.90
CA ILE A 209 -9.23 -7.29 -13.60
C ILE A 209 -10.09 -6.64 -14.67
N ILE A 210 -9.83 -6.95 -15.95
CA ILE A 210 -10.67 -6.51 -17.07
C ILE A 210 -12.10 -7.06 -16.92
N GLU A 211 -12.24 -8.33 -16.55
CA GLU A 211 -13.56 -8.94 -16.31
C GLU A 211 -14.28 -8.27 -15.13
N LEU A 212 -13.58 -7.95 -14.05
CA LEU A 212 -14.17 -7.26 -12.92
C LEU A 212 -14.60 -5.83 -13.31
N SER A 213 -13.77 -5.09 -14.07
CA SER A 213 -14.09 -3.72 -14.47
C SER A 213 -15.35 -3.66 -15.34
N ARG A 214 -15.53 -4.64 -16.25
CA ARG A 214 -16.75 -4.76 -17.08
C ARG A 214 -18.04 -4.99 -16.29
N LYS A 215 -17.96 -5.57 -15.09
CA LYS A 215 -19.14 -5.77 -14.21
C LYS A 215 -19.48 -4.52 -13.40
N ILE A 216 -18.52 -3.62 -13.23
CA ILE A 216 -18.66 -2.43 -12.40
C ILE A 216 -19.05 -1.21 -13.24
N LEU A 217 -18.39 -1.06 -14.39
CA LEU A 217 -18.44 0.14 -15.22
C LEU A 217 -19.46 0.00 -16.36
N ARG A 218 -19.98 1.13 -16.83
CA ARG A 218 -20.88 1.26 -17.98
C ARG A 218 -20.28 2.24 -18.99
N ASN A 219 -19.98 1.74 -20.19
CA ASN A 219 -19.33 2.52 -21.26
C ASN A 219 -18.19 3.41 -20.75
N PRO A 220 -17.20 2.86 -20.02
CA PRO A 220 -16.19 3.67 -19.36
C PRO A 220 -15.25 4.33 -20.36
N THR A 221 -14.83 5.56 -20.04
CA THR A 221 -13.69 6.17 -20.71
C THR A 221 -12.40 5.64 -20.08
N LYS A 222 -11.51 5.08 -20.91
CA LYS A 222 -10.22 4.57 -20.46
C LYS A 222 -9.23 5.72 -20.34
N VAL A 223 -8.64 5.88 -19.16
CA VAL A 223 -7.57 6.85 -18.90
C VAL A 223 -6.31 6.09 -18.55
N GLU A 224 -5.36 6.06 -19.47
CA GLU A 224 -4.05 5.47 -19.24
C GLU A 224 -3.00 6.57 -19.08
N VAL A 225 -2.27 6.45 -17.97
CA VAL A 225 -1.09 7.27 -17.72
C VAL A 225 0.06 6.31 -17.55
N SER A 226 0.80 6.13 -18.65
CA SER A 226 2.14 5.56 -18.57
C SER A 226 2.98 6.45 -17.67
N PRO A 227 3.80 5.89 -16.76
CA PRO A 227 4.79 6.72 -16.09
C PRO A 227 5.68 7.37 -17.16
N SER A 228 6.07 8.63 -16.96
CA SER A 228 6.97 9.35 -17.87
C SER A 228 8.30 8.60 -18.08
N SER A 229 8.67 7.77 -17.10
CA SER A 229 9.69 6.73 -17.19
C SER A 229 9.27 5.56 -16.29
N PRO A 230 9.23 4.30 -16.75
CA PRO A 230 9.07 3.13 -15.90
C PRO A 230 9.93 3.23 -14.63
N THR A 231 9.40 2.87 -13.46
CA THR A 231 10.18 2.95 -12.20
C THR A 231 11.51 2.18 -12.27
N VAL A 232 11.54 1.14 -13.10
CA VAL A 232 12.74 0.35 -13.43
C VAL A 232 13.85 1.22 -14.07
N GLU A 233 13.50 2.21 -14.87
CA GLU A 233 14.46 3.08 -15.59
C GLU A 233 15.08 4.14 -14.66
N ILE A 234 14.29 4.70 -13.75
CA ILE A 234 14.70 5.76 -12.80
C ILE A 234 15.27 5.23 -11.47
N THR A 235 15.25 3.92 -11.27
CA THR A 235 15.79 3.28 -10.07
C THR A 235 17.08 2.56 -10.41
N GLN A 236 18.18 2.98 -9.79
CA GLN A 236 19.43 2.23 -9.83
C GLN A 236 19.27 0.94 -9.03
N GLN A 237 19.63 -0.19 -9.63
CA GLN A 237 19.38 -1.51 -9.09
C GLN A 237 20.71 -2.24 -8.89
N TYR A 238 21.01 -2.56 -7.64
CA TYR A 238 22.22 -3.24 -7.21
C TYR A 238 21.91 -4.63 -6.70
N LEU A 239 22.76 -5.59 -7.01
CA LEU A 239 22.66 -6.98 -6.61
C LEU A 239 23.93 -7.41 -5.87
N TYR A 240 23.75 -7.88 -4.65
CA TYR A 240 24.78 -8.53 -3.86
C TYR A 240 24.46 -10.02 -3.76
N TYR A 241 25.29 -10.86 -4.34
CA TYR A 241 25.27 -12.31 -4.11
C TYR A 241 25.99 -12.62 -2.80
N THR A 242 25.31 -13.30 -1.88
CA THR A 242 25.90 -13.74 -0.61
C THR A 242 25.38 -15.12 -0.20
N ASN A 243 25.94 -15.70 0.85
CA ASN A 243 25.41 -16.91 1.47
C ASN A 243 24.30 -16.58 2.47
N LYS A 244 23.41 -17.54 2.71
CA LYS A 244 22.31 -17.38 3.67
C LYS A 244 22.77 -16.98 5.06
N ALA A 245 23.88 -17.56 5.52
CA ALA A 245 24.47 -17.26 6.82
C ALA A 245 25.00 -15.82 6.91
N SER A 246 25.55 -15.32 5.79
CA SER A 246 26.25 -14.03 5.70
C SER A 246 25.32 -12.84 5.43
N LYS A 247 24.06 -13.06 5.01
CA LYS A 247 23.07 -11.99 4.73
C LYS A 247 22.98 -10.92 5.83
N LYS A 248 23.05 -11.33 7.10
CA LYS A 248 22.95 -10.42 8.25
C LYS A 248 24.17 -9.49 8.33
N ASP A 249 25.36 -10.03 8.13
CA ASP A 249 26.62 -9.27 8.20
C ASP A 249 26.77 -8.35 6.97
N LEU A 250 26.37 -8.82 5.79
CA LEU A 250 26.27 -7.99 4.59
C LEU A 250 25.29 -6.81 4.75
N LEU A 251 24.11 -7.05 5.34
CA LEU A 251 23.16 -5.96 5.61
C LEU A 251 23.78 -4.89 6.52
N PHE A 252 24.55 -5.30 7.53
CA PHE A 252 25.23 -4.35 8.41
C PHE A 252 26.29 -3.56 7.66
N HIS A 253 27.09 -4.22 6.82
CA HIS A 253 28.08 -3.56 5.98
C HIS A 253 27.44 -2.52 5.05
N ILE A 254 26.35 -2.87 4.35
CA ILE A 254 25.60 -1.91 3.52
C ILE A 254 25.13 -0.71 4.37
N LEU A 255 24.58 -0.96 5.56
CA LEU A 255 24.06 0.09 6.44
C LEU A 255 25.15 0.87 7.20
N GLN A 256 26.43 0.50 7.12
CA GLN A 256 27.53 1.32 7.64
C GLN A 256 27.63 2.64 6.87
N ASN A 257 27.28 2.65 5.58
CA ASN A 257 27.22 3.88 4.81
C ASN A 257 26.14 4.82 5.37
N PRO A 258 26.50 5.97 5.95
CA PRO A 258 25.55 6.88 6.58
C PRO A 258 24.63 7.57 5.57
N LYS A 259 24.97 7.57 4.27
CA LYS A 259 24.12 8.13 3.20
C LYS A 259 22.86 7.30 2.96
N ILE A 260 22.87 6.02 3.37
CA ILE A 260 21.72 5.13 3.24
C ILE A 260 20.76 5.39 4.41
N VAL A 261 19.88 6.37 4.23
CA VAL A 261 18.84 6.77 5.19
C VAL A 261 17.44 6.51 4.64
N HIS A 262 16.44 6.45 5.53
CA HIS A 262 15.04 6.22 5.15
C HIS A 262 14.88 4.96 4.27
N VAL A 263 15.24 3.81 4.84
CA VAL A 263 15.27 2.52 4.12
C VAL A 263 14.00 1.74 4.37
N LEU A 264 13.35 1.29 3.30
CA LEU A 264 12.33 0.25 3.37
C LEU A 264 12.95 -1.10 3.02
N LEU A 265 13.02 -1.99 4.01
CA LEU A 265 13.62 -3.31 3.86
C LEU A 265 12.52 -4.38 3.79
N PHE A 266 12.53 -5.17 2.73
CA PHE A 266 11.59 -6.26 2.52
C PHE A 266 12.15 -7.60 3.01
N SER A 267 11.40 -8.28 3.85
CA SER A 267 11.64 -9.68 4.23
C SER A 267 10.43 -10.55 3.89
N ARG A 268 10.70 -11.81 3.55
CA ARG A 268 9.69 -12.80 3.16
C ARG A 268 8.72 -13.13 4.29
N THR A 269 9.19 -13.17 5.54
CA THR A 269 8.36 -13.65 6.67
C THR A 269 8.31 -12.67 7.83
N LYS A 270 7.20 -12.68 8.58
CA LYS A 270 7.01 -11.86 9.78
C LYS A 270 8.07 -12.14 10.87
N HIS A 271 8.45 -13.40 11.04
CA HIS A 271 9.48 -13.80 12.00
C HIS A 271 10.88 -13.39 11.55
N GLY A 272 11.15 -13.45 10.24
CA GLY A 272 12.37 -12.90 9.61
C GLY A 272 12.47 -11.40 9.86
N ALA A 273 11.41 -10.65 9.59
CA ALA A 273 11.33 -9.22 9.85
C ALA A 273 11.67 -8.87 11.32
N ASP A 274 11.05 -9.55 12.30
CA ASP A 274 11.33 -9.32 13.72
C ASP A 274 12.76 -9.73 14.12
N ARG A 275 13.34 -10.75 13.48
CA ARG A 275 14.76 -11.13 13.67
C ARG A 275 15.70 -10.04 13.14
N ILE A 276 15.43 -9.51 11.95
CA ILE A 276 16.24 -8.44 11.33
C ILE A 276 16.23 -7.20 12.24
N VAL A 277 15.07 -6.75 12.70
CA VAL A 277 14.99 -5.58 13.61
C VAL A 277 15.71 -5.82 14.93
N ARG A 278 15.61 -7.01 15.53
CA ARG A 278 16.40 -7.34 16.73
C ARG A 278 17.90 -7.24 16.47
N ASN A 279 18.37 -7.71 15.32
CA ASN A 279 19.77 -7.65 14.94
C ASN A 279 20.23 -6.19 14.70
N LEU A 280 19.43 -5.39 13.98
CA LEU A 280 19.71 -3.96 13.74
C LEU A 280 19.77 -3.16 15.05
N LYS A 281 18.86 -3.42 16.00
CA LYS A 281 18.85 -2.76 17.31
C LYS A 281 20.11 -3.06 18.13
N LYS A 282 20.67 -4.27 18.05
CA LYS A 282 21.96 -4.61 18.69
C LYS A 282 23.11 -3.76 18.16
N GLN A 283 23.05 -3.37 16.90
CA GLN A 283 24.00 -2.46 16.25
C GLN A 283 23.61 -0.97 16.41
N LYS A 284 22.71 -0.65 17.35
CA LYS A 284 22.20 0.71 17.61
C LYS A 284 21.54 1.39 16.39
N ILE A 285 21.09 0.61 15.39
CA ILE A 285 20.35 1.12 14.22
C ILE A 285 18.86 1.23 14.57
N LYS A 286 18.33 2.46 14.56
CA LYS A 286 16.91 2.73 14.80
C LYS A 286 16.05 2.05 13.72
N SER A 287 15.26 1.07 14.14
CA SER A 287 14.49 0.21 13.24
C SER A 287 13.16 -0.26 13.86
N ALA A 288 12.16 -0.51 13.00
CA ALA A 288 10.87 -1.08 13.39
C ALA A 288 10.35 -2.06 12.33
N THR A 289 9.44 -2.94 12.73
CA THR A 289 8.77 -3.89 11.83
C THR A 289 7.33 -3.49 11.52
N ILE A 290 6.87 -3.75 10.30
CA ILE A 290 5.47 -3.70 9.90
C ILE A 290 5.06 -5.01 9.20
N HIS A 291 4.23 -5.81 9.85
CA HIS A 291 3.74 -7.10 9.35
C HIS A 291 2.39 -7.47 9.98
N GLY A 292 1.72 -8.50 9.46
CA GLY A 292 0.36 -8.89 9.88
C GLY A 292 0.18 -9.22 11.38
N ASN A 293 1.25 -9.66 12.07
CA ASN A 293 1.21 -9.90 13.52
C ASN A 293 1.30 -8.62 14.40
N LYS A 294 1.54 -7.44 13.83
CA LYS A 294 1.53 -6.18 14.60
C LYS A 294 0.11 -5.65 14.73
N THR A 295 -0.22 -5.08 15.87
CA THR A 295 -1.51 -4.40 16.06
C THR A 295 -1.61 -3.16 15.16
N GLN A 296 -2.82 -2.71 14.87
CA GLN A 296 -3.01 -1.54 13.99
C GLN A 296 -2.29 -0.30 14.53
N ASN A 297 -2.39 -0.04 15.84
CA ASN A 297 -1.72 1.09 16.49
C ASN A 297 -0.19 0.97 16.38
N GLN A 298 0.37 -0.25 16.50
CA GLN A 298 1.80 -0.47 16.31
C GLN A 298 2.23 -0.19 14.87
N ARG A 299 1.44 -0.62 13.88
CA ARG A 299 1.71 -0.36 12.46
C ARG A 299 1.68 1.14 12.18
N GLN A 300 0.64 1.86 12.64
CA GLN A 300 0.54 3.31 12.48
C GLN A 300 1.67 4.06 13.17
N LYS A 301 2.03 3.69 14.40
CA LYS A 301 3.15 4.29 15.12
C LYS A 301 4.46 4.11 14.36
N ALA A 302 4.77 2.90 13.92
CA ALA A 302 5.99 2.63 13.14
C ALA A 302 6.04 3.46 11.85
N LEU A 303 4.89 3.64 11.18
CA LEU A 303 4.78 4.47 9.98
C LEU A 303 4.98 5.95 10.25
N MET A 304 4.36 6.49 11.30
CA MET A 304 4.53 7.89 11.69
C MET A 304 5.99 8.20 12.02
N GLN A 305 6.61 7.35 12.85
CA GLN A 305 8.02 7.50 13.22
C GLN A 305 8.98 7.36 12.03
N PHE A 306 8.67 6.49 11.08
CA PHE A 306 9.44 6.36 9.85
C PHE A 306 9.29 7.58 8.94
N LYS A 307 8.07 8.12 8.78
CA LYS A 307 7.83 9.35 8.03
C LYS A 307 8.51 10.57 8.65
N ALA A 308 8.58 10.62 9.99
CA ALA A 308 9.27 11.66 10.74
C ALA A 308 10.81 11.54 10.72
N GLY A 309 11.37 10.47 10.13
CA GLY A 309 12.81 10.22 10.12
C GLY A 309 13.39 9.73 11.46
N GLU A 310 12.55 9.45 12.46
CA GLU A 310 13.00 8.89 13.74
C GLU A 310 13.55 7.48 13.59
N ILE A 311 13.05 6.74 12.59
CA ILE A 311 13.45 5.37 12.29
C ILE A 311 14.22 5.37 10.97
N ARG A 312 15.44 4.83 10.97
CA ARG A 312 16.27 4.73 9.76
C ARG A 312 15.82 3.60 8.85
N VAL A 313 15.42 2.45 9.42
CA VAL A 313 15.06 1.24 8.68
C VAL A 313 13.68 0.72 9.09
N LEU A 314 12.73 0.73 8.15
CA LEU A 314 11.43 0.08 8.31
C LEU A 314 11.46 -1.29 7.63
N VAL A 315 11.31 -2.37 8.40
CA VAL A 315 11.32 -3.74 7.89
C VAL A 315 9.89 -4.22 7.67
N ALA A 316 9.55 -4.63 6.45
CA ALA A 316 8.19 -4.99 6.06
C ALA A 316 8.13 -6.34 5.35
N THR A 317 6.97 -7.01 5.44
CA THR A 317 6.59 -8.10 4.53
C THR A 317 5.76 -7.55 3.39
N ASP A 318 5.75 -8.19 2.22
CA ASP A 318 5.00 -7.73 1.02
C ASP A 318 3.56 -7.33 1.33
N ILE A 319 2.83 -8.19 2.04
CA ILE A 319 1.43 -7.96 2.41
C ILE A 319 1.25 -6.70 3.25
N ALA A 320 2.19 -6.42 4.16
CA ALA A 320 2.07 -5.30 5.08
C ALA A 320 2.61 -4.00 4.50
N ALA A 321 3.49 -4.09 3.50
CA ALA A 321 4.02 -2.98 2.73
C ALA A 321 3.04 -2.43 1.68
N ARG A 322 2.11 -3.26 1.22
CA ARG A 322 1.03 -2.84 0.31
C ARG A 322 0.15 -1.79 0.99
N GLY A 323 -0.19 -0.73 0.25
CA GLY A 323 -1.02 0.37 0.76
C GLY A 323 -0.36 1.29 1.79
N ILE A 324 0.92 1.07 2.12
CA ILE A 324 1.68 2.10 2.83
C ILE A 324 2.06 3.19 1.82
N ASP A 325 1.55 4.40 2.06
CA ASP A 325 1.98 5.61 1.36
C ASP A 325 3.22 6.17 2.05
N ILE A 326 4.35 5.52 1.81
CA ILE A 326 5.65 6.17 2.00
C ILE A 326 6.08 6.66 0.63
N ILE A 327 5.61 7.85 0.26
CA ILE A 327 6.10 8.55 -0.93
C ILE A 327 7.53 9.01 -0.62
N LYS A 328 8.43 8.90 -1.60
CA LYS A 328 9.80 9.48 -1.60
C LYS A 328 10.84 8.71 -0.77
N LEU A 329 10.91 7.39 -0.89
CA LEU A 329 12.05 6.65 -0.35
C LEU A 329 13.26 6.80 -1.25
N LYS A 330 14.43 7.04 -0.66
CA LYS A 330 15.71 7.00 -1.39
C LYS A 330 16.24 5.57 -1.58
N TYR A 331 15.93 4.68 -0.63
CA TYR A 331 16.46 3.32 -0.61
C TYR A 331 15.38 2.28 -0.33
N VAL A 332 15.36 1.24 -1.16
CA VAL A 332 14.65 -0.01 -0.95
C VAL A 332 15.68 -1.13 -0.85
N ILE A 333 15.56 -1.99 0.16
CA ILE A 333 16.42 -3.19 0.30
C ILE A 333 15.55 -4.44 0.20
N ASN A 334 15.80 -5.28 -0.79
CA ASN A 334 15.26 -6.64 -0.87
C ASN A 334 16.20 -7.58 -0.10
N TYR A 335 15.94 -7.79 1.21
CA TYR A 335 16.74 -8.71 2.02
C TYR A 335 16.47 -10.18 1.65
N ASP A 336 15.23 -10.47 1.26
CA ASP A 336 14.83 -11.76 0.66
C ASP A 336 14.27 -11.49 -0.73
N ILE A 337 14.81 -12.11 -1.78
CA ILE A 337 14.31 -11.92 -3.14
C ILE A 337 12.89 -12.52 -3.27
N PRO A 338 11.93 -11.80 -3.89
CA PRO A 338 10.60 -12.34 -4.09
C PRO A 338 10.63 -13.45 -5.14
N ASN A 339 9.85 -14.51 -4.94
CA ASN A 339 9.73 -15.62 -5.88
C ASN A 339 8.81 -15.33 -7.07
N ILE A 340 8.15 -14.17 -7.07
CA ILE A 340 7.28 -13.67 -8.16
C ILE A 340 7.91 -12.37 -8.66
N ALA A 341 8.27 -12.33 -9.94
CA ALA A 341 9.01 -11.22 -10.53
C ALA A 341 8.25 -9.88 -10.46
N GLU A 342 6.93 -9.88 -10.65
CA GLU A 342 6.08 -8.68 -10.55
C GLU A 342 6.11 -8.08 -9.14
N THR A 343 6.31 -8.91 -8.11
CA THR A 343 6.45 -8.43 -6.73
C THR A 343 7.74 -7.62 -6.58
N TYR A 344 8.83 -7.97 -7.26
CA TYR A 344 10.05 -7.17 -7.26
C TYR A 344 9.81 -5.76 -7.78
N VAL A 345 9.14 -5.64 -8.93
CA VAL A 345 8.79 -4.35 -9.54
C VAL A 345 7.95 -3.49 -8.57
N HIS A 346 7.01 -4.12 -7.85
CA HIS A 346 6.22 -3.42 -6.83
C HIS A 346 7.01 -2.95 -5.60
N ARG A 347 8.07 -3.68 -5.22
CA ARG A 347 8.96 -3.32 -4.11
C ARG A 347 9.84 -2.14 -4.48
N ILE A 348 10.54 -2.22 -5.62
CA ILE A 348 11.40 -1.13 -6.09
C ILE A 348 10.58 0.09 -6.48
N GLY A 349 9.32 -0.11 -6.89
CA GLY A 349 8.32 0.95 -7.11
C GLY A 349 8.00 1.83 -5.89
N ARG A 350 8.61 1.56 -4.73
CA ARG A 350 8.52 2.40 -3.52
C ARG A 350 9.59 3.49 -3.47
N THR A 351 10.64 3.37 -4.28
CA THR A 351 11.66 4.42 -4.52
C THR A 351 11.50 4.99 -5.94
N GLY A 352 12.29 6.00 -6.30
CA GLY A 352 12.29 6.59 -7.64
C GLY A 352 10.94 7.20 -8.02
N ARG A 353 10.43 8.18 -7.27
CA ARG A 353 9.13 8.84 -7.57
C ARG A 353 9.29 10.35 -7.63
N ALA A 354 8.49 10.99 -8.50
CA ALA A 354 8.40 12.45 -8.63
C ALA A 354 9.72 13.15 -9.02
N GLY A 355 10.48 12.55 -9.93
CA GLY A 355 11.72 13.14 -10.48
C GLY A 355 12.99 12.86 -9.67
N GLU A 356 12.89 12.22 -8.50
CA GLU A 356 14.05 11.83 -7.69
C GLU A 356 14.58 10.45 -8.10
N GLU A 357 15.91 10.31 -8.14
CA GLU A 357 16.57 9.01 -8.35
C GLU A 357 16.33 8.08 -7.16
N GLY A 358 16.01 6.82 -7.47
CA GLY A 358 15.79 5.77 -6.48
C GLY A 358 16.92 4.75 -6.46
N ASN A 359 17.16 4.13 -5.30
CA ASN A 359 18.13 3.04 -5.16
C ASN A 359 17.45 1.78 -4.64
N ALA A 360 17.61 0.67 -5.35
CA ALA A 360 17.12 -0.64 -4.96
C ALA A 360 18.30 -1.61 -4.79
N ILE A 361 18.55 -2.06 -3.56
CA ILE A 361 19.61 -3.01 -3.25
C ILE A 361 18.99 -4.37 -2.99
N SER A 362 19.49 -5.40 -3.65
CA SER A 362 18.97 -6.77 -3.54
C SER A 362 20.05 -7.70 -3.00
N ILE A 363 19.71 -8.44 -1.95
CA ILE A 363 20.62 -9.41 -1.31
C ILE A 363 20.13 -10.81 -1.67
N CYS A 364 20.90 -11.53 -2.48
CA CYS A 364 20.51 -12.82 -3.05
C CYS A 364 21.31 -13.97 -2.44
N GLU A 365 20.61 -14.93 -1.83
CA GLU A 365 21.19 -16.23 -1.43
C GLU A 365 21.12 -17.26 -2.59
N PRO A 366 21.88 -18.36 -2.55
CA PRO A 366 21.95 -19.30 -3.67
C PRO A 366 20.58 -19.82 -4.12
N GLU A 367 19.68 -20.12 -3.18
CA GLU A 367 18.34 -20.62 -3.49
C GLU A 367 17.44 -19.60 -4.22
N GLU A 368 17.84 -18.32 -4.20
CA GLU A 368 17.11 -17.21 -4.80
C GLU A 368 17.64 -16.83 -6.19
N ASN A 369 18.74 -17.44 -6.65
CA ASN A 369 19.38 -17.12 -7.92
C ASN A 369 18.44 -17.30 -9.13
N ALA A 370 17.53 -18.28 -9.07
CA ALA A 370 16.52 -18.48 -10.12
C ALA A 370 15.53 -17.31 -10.20
N TYR A 371 15.12 -16.75 -9.06
CA TYR A 371 14.19 -15.63 -9.01
C TYR A 371 14.79 -14.35 -9.61
N ILE A 372 16.10 -14.13 -9.44
CA ILE A 372 16.80 -13.03 -10.12
C ILE A 372 16.69 -13.17 -11.63
N LYS A 373 16.87 -14.37 -12.19
CA LYS A 373 16.74 -14.60 -13.63
C LYS A 373 15.32 -14.27 -14.14
N ASP A 374 14.30 -14.67 -13.39
CA ASP A 374 12.91 -14.36 -13.74
C ASP A 374 12.63 -12.86 -13.67
N ILE A 375 13.19 -12.17 -12.67
CA ILE A 375 13.11 -10.72 -12.51
C ILE A 375 13.78 -10.00 -13.69
N GLU A 376 15.03 -10.34 -14.01
CA GLU A 376 15.78 -9.76 -15.14
C GLU A 376 15.06 -9.96 -16.48
N LYS A 377 14.43 -11.12 -16.67
CA LYS A 377 13.60 -11.42 -17.85
C LYS A 377 12.37 -10.52 -17.91
N LEU A 378 11.68 -10.31 -16.79
CA LEU A 378 10.50 -9.44 -16.72
C LEU A 378 10.87 -7.98 -17.00
N ILE A 379 11.94 -7.47 -16.38
CA ILE A 379 12.38 -6.08 -16.53
C ILE A 379 13.20 -5.84 -17.80
N ARG A 380 13.55 -6.90 -18.53
CA ARG A 380 14.36 -6.89 -19.77
C ARG A 380 15.71 -6.18 -19.59
N ARG A 381 16.31 -6.29 -18.41
CA ARG A 381 17.57 -5.64 -18.03
C ARG A 381 18.31 -6.47 -17.00
N LYS A 382 19.63 -6.49 -17.08
CA LYS A 382 20.51 -7.07 -16.05
C LYS A 382 20.63 -6.14 -14.85
N ILE A 383 20.57 -6.70 -13.65
CA ILE A 383 20.78 -5.92 -12.41
C ILE A 383 22.30 -5.78 -12.22
N GLU A 384 22.76 -4.59 -11.84
CA GLU A 384 24.19 -4.33 -11.62
C GLU A 384 24.68 -5.15 -10.43
N VAL A 385 25.66 -6.02 -10.66
CA VAL A 385 26.26 -6.84 -9.59
C VAL A 385 27.36 -6.02 -8.92
N VAL A 386 27.30 -5.90 -7.61
CA VAL A 386 28.35 -5.21 -6.85
C VAL A 386 29.50 -6.17 -6.60
N GLU A 387 30.62 -5.95 -7.29
CA GLU A 387 31.81 -6.80 -7.22
C GLU A 387 32.57 -6.64 -5.89
N GLU A 388 32.61 -5.41 -5.34
CA GLU A 388 33.21 -5.11 -4.03
C GLU A 388 32.30 -5.57 -2.88
N ASN A 389 32.11 -6.88 -2.77
CA ASN A 389 31.30 -7.51 -1.74
C ASN A 389 32.19 -8.32 -0.77
N PRO A 390 32.36 -7.88 0.49
CA PRO A 390 33.17 -8.60 1.48
C PRO A 390 32.54 -9.94 1.93
N PHE A 391 31.29 -10.21 1.54
CA PHE A 391 30.56 -11.44 1.85
C PHE A 391 30.07 -12.13 0.56
N PRO A 392 30.98 -12.62 -0.29
CA PRO A 392 30.61 -13.23 -1.57
C PRO A 392 29.78 -14.50 -1.37
N GLN A 393 29.00 -14.85 -2.40
CA GLN A 393 28.32 -16.13 -2.45
C GLN A 393 29.32 -17.22 -2.82
N THR A 394 29.54 -18.17 -1.91
CA THR A 394 30.41 -19.33 -2.14
C THR A 394 29.62 -20.63 -2.20
N GLU A 395 28.38 -20.63 -1.74
CA GLU A 395 27.46 -21.76 -1.76
C GLU A 395 26.72 -21.86 -3.10
N LYS A 396 26.29 -23.09 -3.47
CA LYS A 396 25.45 -23.34 -4.64
C LYS A 396 24.01 -23.63 -4.22
N PRO A 397 23.02 -23.38 -5.10
CA PRO A 397 21.64 -23.74 -4.82
C PRO A 397 21.50 -25.25 -4.59
N MET A 398 20.79 -25.65 -3.54
CA MET A 398 20.52 -27.05 -3.26
C MET A 398 19.75 -27.73 -4.42
N THR A 399 20.12 -28.96 -4.73
CA THR A 399 19.43 -29.84 -5.67
C THR A 399 18.04 -30.25 -5.15
N ALA A 400 17.20 -30.81 -6.02
CA ALA A 400 15.86 -31.26 -5.64
C ALA A 400 15.87 -32.36 -4.56
N ASN A 401 16.88 -33.25 -4.60
CA ASN A 401 17.03 -34.33 -3.61
C ASN A 401 17.45 -33.77 -2.24
N GLU A 402 18.46 -32.90 -2.21
CA GLU A 402 18.91 -32.25 -0.97
C GLU A 402 17.78 -31.42 -0.32
N LYS A 403 16.95 -30.74 -1.11
CA LYS A 403 15.77 -30.02 -0.60
C LYS A 403 14.76 -30.97 0.07
N LYS A 404 14.47 -32.11 -0.56
CA LYS A 404 13.57 -33.13 0.00
C LYS A 404 14.11 -33.69 1.31
N ASP A 405 15.40 -33.97 1.38
CA ASP A 405 16.01 -34.53 2.59
C ASP A 405 16.04 -33.51 3.73
N LEU A 406 16.34 -32.24 3.43
CA LEU A 406 16.23 -31.15 4.40
C LEU A 406 14.78 -30.96 4.91
N GLU A 407 13.78 -31.11 4.04
CA GLU A 407 12.37 -31.04 4.46
C GLU A 407 11.98 -32.20 5.38
N LYS A 408 12.41 -33.43 5.07
CA LYS A 408 12.21 -34.59 5.94
C LYS A 408 12.85 -34.36 7.31
N GLU A 409 14.09 -33.88 7.33
CA GLU A 409 14.82 -33.59 8.57
C GLU A 409 14.11 -32.51 9.40
N LYS A 410 13.66 -31.41 8.75
CA LYS A 410 12.87 -30.37 9.43
C LYS A 410 11.56 -30.90 10.00
N GLN A 411 10.86 -31.77 9.27
CA GLN A 411 9.64 -32.40 9.75
C GLN A 411 9.92 -33.31 10.95
N GLN A 412 11.02 -34.06 10.92
CA GLN A 412 11.45 -34.92 12.02
C GLN A 412 11.81 -34.11 13.26
N ARG A 413 12.66 -33.09 13.14
CA ARG A 413 12.97 -32.15 14.24
C ARG A 413 11.72 -31.48 14.81
N LYS A 414 10.75 -31.13 13.95
CA LYS A 414 9.47 -30.56 14.39
C LYS A 414 8.66 -31.58 15.20
N LYS A 415 8.57 -32.83 14.75
CA LYS A 415 7.91 -33.93 15.49
C LYS A 415 8.57 -34.15 16.85
N GLU A 416 9.90 -34.21 16.88
CA GLU A 416 10.68 -34.35 18.12
C GLU A 416 10.45 -33.19 19.09
N PHE A 417 10.44 -31.95 18.59
CA PHE A 417 10.14 -30.76 19.41
C PHE A 417 8.75 -30.83 20.05
N PHE A 418 7.72 -31.20 19.28
CA PHE A 418 6.36 -31.35 19.82
C PHE A 418 6.25 -32.54 20.80
N ALA A 419 6.94 -33.64 20.54
CA ALA A 419 7.01 -34.78 21.46
C ALA A 419 7.68 -34.42 22.79
N ALA A 420 8.80 -33.69 22.74
CA ALA A 420 9.50 -33.19 23.93
C ALA A 420 8.64 -32.20 24.72
N LYS A 421 7.93 -31.30 24.03
CA LYS A 421 6.99 -30.37 24.67
C LYS A 421 5.85 -31.10 25.38
N LYS A 422 5.25 -32.11 24.72
CA LYS A 422 4.19 -32.93 25.31
C LYS A 422 4.68 -33.69 26.56
N LYS A 423 5.84 -34.34 26.49
CA LYS A 423 6.47 -34.99 27.66
C LYS A 423 6.70 -34.03 28.82
N LYS A 424 7.11 -32.78 28.55
CA LYS A 424 7.30 -31.75 29.57
C LYS A 424 5.97 -31.31 30.20
N GLU A 425 4.91 -31.15 29.41
CA GLU A 425 3.57 -30.83 29.89
C GLU A 425 2.98 -31.96 30.74
N ASP A 426 3.16 -33.21 30.31
CA ASP A 426 2.68 -34.40 31.04
C ASP A 426 3.42 -34.57 32.38
N ARG A 427 4.74 -34.34 32.40
CA ARG A 427 5.54 -34.35 33.64
C ARG A 427 5.12 -33.24 34.60
N LEU A 428 4.76 -32.05 34.08
CA LEU A 428 4.24 -30.94 34.89
C LEU A 428 2.86 -31.27 35.48
N LYS A 429 1.99 -31.94 34.72
CA LYS A 429 0.68 -32.40 35.18
C LYS A 429 0.81 -33.48 36.26
N ALA A 430 1.67 -34.47 36.06
CA ALA A 430 1.93 -35.53 37.04
C ALA A 430 2.49 -34.97 38.36
N PHE A 431 3.43 -34.02 38.28
CA PHE A 431 3.96 -33.33 39.47
C PHE A 431 2.88 -32.57 40.25
N LYS A 432 2.00 -31.85 39.54
CA LYS A 432 0.85 -31.15 40.15
C LYS A 432 -0.17 -32.10 40.77
N LEU A 433 -0.38 -33.29 40.19
CA LEU A 433 -1.27 -34.31 40.76
C LEU A 433 -0.69 -34.88 42.07
N SER A 434 0.61 -35.17 42.11
CA SER A 434 1.25 -35.75 43.32
C SER A 434 1.27 -34.79 44.52
N ARG A 435 1.27 -33.47 44.28
CA ARG A 435 1.17 -32.43 45.33
C ARG A 435 -0.25 -32.17 45.84
N LYS A 436 -1.27 -32.70 45.16
CA LYS A 436 -2.67 -32.58 45.58
C LYS A 436 -3.13 -33.74 46.47
N ASN A 437 -2.37 -34.84 46.49
CA ASN A 437 -2.63 -36.05 47.27
C ASN A 437 -1.70 -36.19 48.49
N LYS A 438 -0.96 -35.14 48.83
CA LYS A 438 -0.33 -34.89 50.13
C LYS A 438 -1.00 -33.67 50.71
#